data_AF-A0AAX4KTI8-F1
#
_entry.id   AF-A0AAX4KTI8-F1
#
_cell.length_a   1.000
_cell.length_b   1.000
_cell.length_c   1.000
_cell.angle_alpha   90.00
_cell.angle_beta   90.00
_cell.angle_gamma   90.00
#
_symmetry.space_group_name_H-M   'P 1'
#
loop_
_entity.id
_entity.type
_entity.pdbx_description
1 polymer ?
#
loop_
_entity_poly.entity_id
_entity_poly.type
_entity_poly.pdbx_seq_one_letter_code
_entity_poly.pdbx_strand_id
1 'polypeptide(L)'
;MSSLTPLRPLSSALRQSYRGYASVLNTPTEVAQELPLRLQAIKLYKELHRLGRDYPDPKYDFNKRLRRAFEKNAKVTDPEQLKKQLELGEHIKKEVLALISLKKFRHLRRTYHANEGPR
;
A
#
# COMPACT_ATOMS: atom_id res chain seq x y z
N MET A 1 1.97 -70.11 -21.92
CA MET A 1 2.90 -69.21 -21.19
C MET A 1 2.54 -67.77 -21.54
N SER A 2 1.50 -67.22 -20.91
CA SER A 2 1.05 -65.85 -21.17
C SER A 2 1.98 -64.86 -20.47
N SER A 3 2.66 -64.03 -21.26
CA SER A 3 3.53 -62.97 -20.78
C SER A 3 2.70 -61.85 -20.16
N LEU A 4 2.88 -61.63 -18.87
CA LEU A 4 2.39 -60.47 -18.14
C LEU A 4 3.07 -59.21 -18.71
N THR A 5 2.27 -58.33 -19.28
CA THR A 5 2.69 -56.98 -19.69
C THR A 5 2.90 -56.15 -18.42
N PRO A 6 4.05 -55.49 -18.20
CA PRO A 6 4.22 -54.65 -17.03
C PRO A 6 3.39 -53.37 -17.18
N LEU A 7 2.62 -53.05 -16.13
CA LEU A 7 1.91 -51.77 -16.00
C LEU A 7 2.92 -50.63 -16.07
N ARG A 8 2.69 -49.71 -17.01
CA ARG A 8 3.44 -48.46 -17.18
C ARG A 8 3.47 -47.70 -15.85
N PRO A 9 4.64 -47.29 -15.32
CA PRO A 9 4.67 -46.48 -14.12
C PRO A 9 3.99 -45.14 -14.44
N LEU A 10 3.06 -44.73 -13.57
CA LEU A 10 2.47 -43.40 -13.59
C LEU A 10 3.63 -42.42 -13.39
N SER A 11 4.18 -41.89 -14.48
CA SER A 11 5.18 -40.84 -14.39
C SER A 11 4.57 -39.72 -13.56
N SER A 12 5.24 -39.38 -12.47
CA SER A 12 4.93 -38.27 -11.56
C SER A 12 5.15 -36.91 -12.23
N ALA A 13 4.78 -36.78 -13.50
CA ALA A 13 4.89 -35.59 -14.32
C ALA A 13 3.55 -34.86 -14.35
N LEU A 14 3.04 -34.46 -13.19
CA LEU A 14 1.95 -33.49 -13.08
C LEU A 14 2.10 -32.61 -11.83
N ARG A 15 3.25 -31.95 -11.70
CA ARG A 15 3.37 -30.74 -10.87
C ARG A 15 3.98 -29.60 -11.69
N GLN A 16 3.41 -29.37 -12.87
CA GLN A 16 3.72 -28.17 -13.65
C GLN A 16 2.47 -27.62 -14.32
N SER A 17 1.47 -27.23 -13.52
CA SER A 17 0.40 -26.35 -14.02
C SER A 17 -0.25 -25.44 -12.97
N TYR A 18 0.37 -25.25 -11.79
CA TYR A 18 0.04 -24.11 -10.94
C TYR A 18 0.99 -22.94 -11.24
N ARG A 19 1.14 -22.57 -12.52
CA ARG A 19 1.51 -21.19 -12.87
C ARG A 19 0.27 -20.30 -12.79
N GLY A 20 -0.51 -20.51 -11.74
CA GLY A 20 -1.68 -19.71 -11.40
C GLY A 20 -1.22 -18.47 -10.64
N TYR A 21 -2.15 -17.55 -10.46
CA TYR A 21 -2.08 -16.24 -9.80
C TYR A 21 -1.10 -16.09 -8.61
N ALA A 22 -0.72 -17.19 -7.93
CA ALA A 22 0.34 -17.24 -6.93
C ALA A 22 1.70 -16.70 -7.39
N SER A 23 2.11 -16.90 -8.65
CA SER A 23 3.38 -16.31 -9.15
C SER A 23 3.30 -14.79 -9.33
N VAL A 24 2.10 -14.23 -9.45
CA VAL A 24 1.85 -12.78 -9.50
C VAL A 24 1.87 -12.18 -8.10
N LEU A 25 1.50 -12.96 -7.07
CA LEU A 25 1.55 -12.54 -5.67
C LEU A 25 2.95 -12.65 -5.05
N ASN A 26 3.82 -13.49 -5.63
CA ASN A 26 5.18 -13.73 -5.15
C ASN A 26 6.27 -13.28 -6.13
N THR A 27 5.98 -12.33 -7.02
CA THR A 27 7.06 -11.55 -7.62
C THR A 27 7.73 -10.79 -6.46
N PRO A 28 9.03 -11.00 -6.19
CA PRO A 28 9.77 -10.06 -5.36
C PRO A 28 9.48 -8.68 -5.93
N THR A 29 9.18 -7.71 -5.06
CA THR A 29 8.90 -6.32 -5.44
C THR A 29 10.15 -5.62 -5.99
N GLU A 30 11.09 -6.36 -6.57
CA GLU A 30 12.43 -5.97 -6.97
C GLU A 30 12.50 -5.49 -8.42
N VAL A 31 11.42 -5.62 -9.19
CA VAL A 31 11.20 -4.85 -10.43
C VAL A 31 10.29 -3.65 -10.17
N ALA A 32 10.39 -3.04 -8.99
CA ALA A 32 10.14 -1.61 -8.87
C ALA A 32 11.31 -0.91 -9.57
N GLN A 33 11.23 -0.78 -10.90
CA GLN A 33 12.03 0.20 -11.63
C GLN A 33 12.04 1.48 -10.79
N GLU A 34 13.20 1.96 -10.36
CA GLU A 34 13.29 3.19 -9.59
C GLU A 34 12.64 4.29 -10.43
N LEU A 35 11.38 4.59 -10.14
CA LEU A 35 10.66 5.63 -10.84
C LEU A 35 11.45 6.92 -10.61
N PRO A 36 11.71 7.73 -11.64
CA PRO A 36 12.28 9.06 -11.46
C PRO A 36 11.62 9.75 -10.27
N LEU A 37 12.39 10.38 -9.39
CA LEU A 37 11.92 10.89 -8.08
C LEU A 37 10.66 11.78 -8.23
N ARG A 38 10.54 12.49 -9.36
CA ARG A 38 9.36 13.28 -9.72
C ARG A 38 8.09 12.43 -9.91
N LEU A 39 8.19 11.27 -10.56
CA LEU A 39 7.06 10.34 -10.71
C LEU A 39 6.65 9.75 -9.36
N GLN A 40 7.61 9.45 -8.48
CA GLN A 40 7.31 9.02 -7.11
C GLN A 40 6.54 10.10 -6.35
N ALA A 41 6.95 11.36 -6.46
CA ALA A 41 6.25 12.49 -5.84
C ALA A 41 4.81 12.64 -6.36
N ILE A 42 4.60 12.49 -7.67
CA ILE A 42 3.26 12.54 -8.28
C ILE A 42 2.38 11.40 -7.77
N LYS A 43 2.93 10.18 -7.66
CA LYS A 43 2.22 9.02 -7.10
C LYS A 43 1.81 9.30 -5.65
N LEU A 44 2.76 9.72 -4.82
CA LEU A 44 2.54 10.03 -3.41
C LEU A 44 1.49 11.14 -3.22
N TYR A 45 1.53 12.19 -4.03
CA TYR A 45 0.52 13.26 -4.01
C TYR A 45 -0.89 12.70 -4.26
N LYS A 46 -1.06 11.85 -5.28
CA LYS A 46 -2.38 11.26 -5.60
C LYS A 46 -2.90 10.35 -4.49
N GLU A 47 -2.01 9.59 -3.87
CA GLU A 47 -2.34 8.73 -2.73
C GLU A 47 -2.79 9.57 -1.52
N LEU A 48 -1.99 10.57 -1.12
CA LEU A 48 -2.32 11.47 -0.03
C LEU A 48 -3.61 12.26 -0.29
N HIS A 49 -3.82 12.73 -1.52
CA HIS A 49 -5.04 13.44 -1.90
C HIS A 49 -6.28 12.55 -1.79
N ARG A 50 -6.17 11.25 -2.09
CA ARG A 50 -7.25 10.29 -1.88
C ARG A 50 -7.54 10.10 -0.39
N LEU A 51 -6.50 9.88 0.42
CA LEU A 51 -6.62 9.74 1.87
C LEU A 51 -7.20 10.98 2.56
N GLY A 52 -6.91 12.17 2.03
CA GLY A 52 -7.43 13.43 2.54
C GLY A 52 -8.96 13.54 2.53
N ARG A 53 -9.67 12.72 1.73
CA ARG A 53 -11.14 12.66 1.74
C ARG A 53 -11.70 12.01 3.01
N ASP A 54 -10.95 11.06 3.57
CA ASP A 54 -11.34 10.31 4.76
C ASP A 54 -10.78 10.92 6.05
N TYR A 55 -10.15 12.10 5.95
CA TYR A 55 -9.49 12.74 7.08
C TYR A 55 -10.49 12.98 8.24
N PRO A 56 -10.10 12.73 9.51
CA PRO A 56 -11.05 12.78 10.62
C PRO A 56 -11.78 14.11 10.82
N ASP A 57 -11.06 15.22 10.65
CA ASP A 57 -11.55 16.59 10.86
C ASP A 57 -11.83 17.31 9.53
N PRO A 58 -13.11 17.60 9.20
CA PRO A 58 -13.48 18.32 7.99
C PRO A 58 -12.94 19.76 7.94
N LYS A 59 -12.75 20.42 9.09
CA LYS A 59 -12.33 21.83 9.16
C LYS A 59 -10.84 22.02 8.87
N TYR A 60 -10.06 20.94 8.92
CA TYR A 60 -8.61 20.99 8.73
C TYR A 60 -8.19 21.28 7.28
N ASP A 61 -9.07 21.05 6.30
CA ASP A 61 -8.81 21.25 4.86
C ASP A 61 -7.50 20.58 4.38
N PHE A 62 -7.32 19.29 4.71
CA PHE A 62 -6.08 18.54 4.44
C PHE A 62 -5.58 18.69 2.99
N ASN A 63 -6.46 18.51 1.99
CA ASN A 63 -6.11 18.57 0.57
C ASN A 63 -5.59 19.95 0.14
N LYS A 64 -6.12 21.04 0.72
CA LYS A 64 -5.68 22.41 0.42
C LYS A 64 -4.27 22.64 0.97
N ARG A 65 -4.00 22.15 2.18
CA ARG A 65 -2.66 22.22 2.81
C ARG A 65 -1.65 21.36 2.06
N LEU A 66 -2.04 20.14 1.68
CA LEU A 66 -1.23 19.24 0.86
C LEU A 66 -0.82 19.92 -0.45
N ARG A 67 -1.78 20.49 -1.18
CA ARG A 67 -1.51 21.21 -2.43
C ARG A 67 -0.49 22.34 -2.23
N ARG A 68 -0.69 23.20 -1.22
CA ARG A 68 0.24 24.29 -0.90
C ARG A 68 1.66 23.80 -0.58
N ALA A 69 1.78 22.68 0.14
CA ALA A 69 3.07 22.09 0.47
C ALA A 69 3.81 21.57 -0.77
N PHE A 70 3.10 20.91 -1.69
CA PHE A 70 3.70 20.44 -2.95
C PHE A 70 4.02 21.60 -3.91
N GLU A 71 3.18 22.63 -3.97
CA GLU A 71 3.42 23.84 -4.77
C GLU A 71 4.69 24.57 -4.30
N LYS A 72 4.87 24.73 -2.98
CA LYS A 72 6.08 25.35 -2.40
C LYS A 72 7.37 24.63 -2.83
N ASN A 73 7.30 23.30 -2.97
CA ASN A 73 8.45 22.46 -3.28
C ASN A 73 8.59 22.10 -4.77
N ALA A 74 7.70 22.60 -5.64
CA ALA A 74 7.66 22.22 -7.06
C ALA A 74 8.97 22.54 -7.82
N LYS A 75 9.68 23.60 -7.41
CA LYS A 75 10.90 24.10 -8.04
C LYS A 75 12.20 23.48 -7.49
N VAL A 76 12.11 22.57 -6.51
CA VAL A 76 13.31 21.91 -5.93
C VAL A 76 13.88 20.91 -6.95
N THR A 77 15.11 21.15 -7.40
CA THR A 77 15.79 20.32 -8.42
C THR A 77 16.84 19.38 -7.79
N ASP A 78 17.29 19.68 -6.58
CA ASP A 78 18.29 18.88 -5.87
C ASP A 78 17.74 17.48 -5.51
N PRO A 79 18.38 16.39 -5.98
CA PRO A 79 17.89 15.03 -5.74
C PRO A 79 17.88 14.62 -4.27
N GLU A 80 18.85 15.07 -3.46
CA GLU A 80 18.92 14.70 -2.04
C GLU A 80 17.76 15.32 -1.25
N GLN A 81 17.51 16.62 -1.47
CA GLN A 81 16.35 17.29 -0.89
C GLN A 81 15.03 16.63 -1.32
N LEU A 82 14.91 16.21 -2.57
CA LEU A 82 13.70 15.56 -3.07
C LEU A 82 13.45 14.21 -2.39
N LYS A 83 14.50 13.40 -2.18
CA LYS A 83 14.40 12.14 -1.40
C LYS A 83 13.91 12.40 0.02
N LYS A 84 14.52 13.37 0.71
CA LYS A 84 14.11 13.74 2.08
C LYS A 84 12.65 14.19 2.16
N GLN A 85 12.17 14.93 1.16
CA GLN A 85 10.77 15.34 1.10
C GLN A 85 9.81 14.19 0.81
N LEU A 86 10.23 13.24 -0.03
CA LEU A 86 9.46 12.02 -0.28
C LEU A 86 9.35 11.17 0.99
N GLU A 87 10.44 10.97 1.73
CA GLU A 87 10.43 10.26 3.01
C GLU A 87 9.49 10.92 4.02
N LEU A 88 9.53 12.26 4.11
CA LEU A 88 8.59 13.01 4.94
C LEU A 88 7.13 12.79 4.50
N GLY A 89 6.85 12.80 3.20
CA GLY A 89 5.51 12.56 2.69
C GLY A 89 5.00 11.13 2.97
N GLU A 90 5.87 10.12 2.89
CA GLU A 90 5.56 8.75 3.28
C GLU A 90 5.31 8.62 4.79
N HIS A 91 6.04 9.35 5.62
CA HIS A 91 5.76 9.43 7.06
C HIS A 91 4.36 10.01 7.31
N ILE A 92 4.04 11.15 6.69
CA ILE A 92 2.72 11.81 6.81
C ILE A 92 1.61 10.85 6.37
N LYS A 93 1.81 10.09 5.30
CA LYS A 93 0.85 9.09 4.84
C LYS A 93 0.55 8.05 5.92
N LYS A 94 1.58 7.53 6.60
CA LYS A 94 1.41 6.58 7.72
C LYS A 94 0.63 7.19 8.88
N GLU A 95 0.93 8.44 9.25
CA GLU A 95 0.20 9.15 10.31
C GLU A 95 -1.28 9.35 9.95
N VAL A 96 -1.57 9.77 8.72
CA VAL A 96 -2.95 9.95 8.25
C VAL A 96 -3.71 8.62 8.29
N LEU A 97 -3.10 7.53 7.84
CA LEU A 97 -3.69 6.20 7.93
C LEU A 97 -3.96 5.79 9.39
N ALA A 98 -3.02 6.06 10.30
CA ALA A 98 -3.21 5.78 11.73
C ALA A 98 -4.39 6.59 12.31
N LEU A 99 -4.51 7.87 11.96
CA LEU A 99 -5.61 8.73 12.37
C LEU A 99 -6.97 8.23 11.85
N ILE A 100 -7.04 7.81 10.59
CA ILE A 100 -8.26 7.24 10.00
C ILE A 100 -8.63 5.94 10.73
N SER A 101 -7.67 5.05 10.95
CA SER A 101 -7.87 3.80 11.69
C SER A 101 -8.35 4.05 13.12
N LEU A 102 -7.78 5.05 13.80
CA LEU A 102 -8.18 5.43 15.15
C LEU A 102 -9.62 5.96 15.19
N LYS A 103 -10.02 6.80 14.22
CA LYS A 103 -11.42 7.27 14.09
C LYS A 103 -12.38 6.09 13.92
N LYS A 104 -12.05 5.14 13.05
CA LYS A 104 -12.85 3.92 12.81
C LYS A 104 -12.94 3.05 14.06
N PHE A 105 -11.82 2.80 14.73
CA PHE A 105 -11.77 2.05 15.97
C PHE A 105 -12.62 2.69 17.08
N ARG A 106 -12.50 4.01 17.27
CA ARG A 106 -13.32 4.75 18.24
C ARG A 106 -14.82 4.64 17.95
N HIS A 107 -15.22 4.64 16.67
CA HIS A 107 -16.61 4.44 16.30
C HIS A 107 -17.07 3.02 16.63
N LEU A 108 -16.35 1.98 16.18
CA LEU A 108 -16.68 0.58 16.46
C LEU A 108 -16.76 0.30 17.96
N ARG A 109 -15.81 0.81 18.74
CA ARG A 109 -15.81 0.63 20.19
C ARG A 109 -17.06 1.21 20.85
N ARG A 110 -17.51 2.40 20.44
CA ARG A 110 -18.75 3.00 20.97
C ARG A 110 -20.00 2.20 20.58
N THR A 111 -20.03 1.66 19.35
CA THR A 111 -21.20 0.92 18.85
C THR A 111 -21.34 -0.46 19.48
N TYR A 112 -20.24 -1.21 19.63
CA TYR A 112 -20.29 -2.61 20.06
C TYR A 112 -19.95 -2.83 21.54
N HIS A 113 -19.20 -1.93 22.17
CA HIS A 113 -18.72 -2.08 23.56
C HIS A 113 -19.22 -0.95 24.46
N ALA A 114 -20.48 -0.52 24.29
CA ALA A 114 -21.07 0.57 25.08
C ALA A 114 -21.14 0.25 26.59
N ASN A 115 -21.25 -1.03 26.96
CA ASN A 115 -21.37 -1.49 28.34
C ASN A 115 -20.03 -1.87 29.00
N GLU A 116 -18.91 -1.81 28.26
CA GLU A 116 -17.58 -2.07 28.82
C GLU A 116 -16.94 -0.76 29.29
N GLY A 117 -16.57 -0.71 30.57
CA GLY A 117 -15.81 0.42 31.12
C GLY A 117 -14.44 0.61 30.46
N PRO A 118 -13.78 1.76 30.66
CA PRO A 118 -12.40 1.94 30.20
C PRO A 118 -11.49 0.89 30.86
N ARG A 119 -10.82 0.07 30.05
CA ARG A 119 -9.72 -0.80 30.45
C ARG A 119 -8.42 0.00 30.54
#